data_AF-A0A645GQP6-F1
#
_entry.id   AF-A0A645GQP6-F1
#
_cell.length_a   1.000
_cell.length_b   1.000
_cell.length_c   1.000
_cell.angle_alpha   90.00
_cell.angle_beta   90.00
_cell.angle_gamma   90.00
#
_symmetry.space_group_name_H-M   'P 1'
#
loop_
_entity.id
_entity.type
_entity.pdbx_description
1 polymer ?
#
loop_
_entity_poly.entity_id
_entity_poly.type
_entity_poly.pdbx_seq_one_letter_code
_entity_poly.pdbx_strand_id
1 'polypeptide(L)'
;MHRRGYEFTIDSIRKNVLDIAGIRIICSFTSDIYSVSKMLVNQRDIEVVEYKDYIKNPKPNGYQSLHMILKIPVFMSDRVEEAFVEVQIRTIAMEFWASLEHKIYYKYDKEIPENLKNDLKDAADQISQLDYKMEQIHMHMQKLKFENDSKYQNCEITEDDEFQKLTNKYISMLFSNSIDS
;
A
#
# COMPACT_ATOMS: atom_id res chain seq x y z
N MET A 1 -14.12 -6.74 -20.66
CA MET A 1 -14.29 -5.41 -21.31
C MET A 1 -15.54 -5.33 -22.21
N HIS A 2 -16.71 -5.74 -21.72
CA HIS A 2 -17.98 -5.68 -22.48
C HIS A 2 -19.12 -5.09 -21.64
N ARG A 3 -18.81 -4.08 -20.81
CA ARG A 3 -19.79 -3.51 -19.87
C ARG A 3 -20.04 -2.01 -20.01
N ARG A 4 -19.45 -1.33 -21.01
CA ARG A 4 -19.52 0.14 -21.10
C ARG A 4 -19.72 0.73 -22.50
N GLY A 5 -20.34 0.03 -23.45
CA GLY A 5 -21.02 0.66 -24.61
C GLY A 5 -20.30 1.78 -25.39
N TYR A 6 -18.96 1.79 -25.47
CA TYR A 6 -18.22 2.80 -26.23
C TYR A 6 -17.87 2.27 -27.62
N GLU A 7 -17.93 3.15 -28.63
CA GLU A 7 -17.44 2.85 -29.98
C GLU A 7 -15.97 2.42 -29.95
N PHE A 8 -15.65 1.37 -30.70
CA PHE A 8 -14.35 0.71 -30.77
C PHE A 8 -13.33 1.51 -31.61
N THR A 9 -13.22 2.81 -31.37
CA THR A 9 -12.18 3.65 -31.97
C THR A 9 -10.96 3.71 -31.06
N ILE A 10 -9.76 3.74 -31.64
CA ILE A 10 -8.49 3.79 -30.89
C ILE A 10 -8.47 5.00 -29.94
N ASP A 11 -9.05 6.13 -30.35
CA ASP A 11 -9.14 7.33 -29.53
C ASP A 11 -10.14 7.23 -28.37
N SER A 12 -11.23 6.46 -28.55
CA SER A 12 -12.18 6.15 -27.48
C SER A 12 -11.58 5.18 -26.46
N ILE A 13 -10.80 4.20 -26.92
CA ILE A 13 -10.06 3.28 -26.04
C ILE A 13 -9.01 4.06 -25.24
N ARG A 14 -8.23 4.95 -25.89
CA ARG A 14 -7.24 5.80 -25.20
C ARG A 14 -7.86 6.73 -24.17
N LYS A 15 -9.02 7.33 -24.45
CA LYS A 15 -9.69 8.25 -23.51
C LYS A 15 -10.46 7.55 -22.39
N ASN A 16 -10.93 6.32 -22.59
CA ASN A 16 -11.86 5.65 -21.66
C ASN A 16 -11.28 4.41 -20.98
N VAL A 17 -10.11 3.91 -21.38
CA VAL A 17 -9.37 2.87 -20.65
C VAL A 17 -8.43 3.56 -19.68
N LEU A 18 -8.94 3.82 -18.48
CA LEU A 18 -8.18 4.39 -17.35
C LEU A 18 -7.19 3.39 -16.73
N ASP A 19 -7.26 2.11 -17.12
CA ASP A 19 -6.42 1.02 -16.58
C ASP A 19 -5.46 0.49 -17.66
N ILE A 20 -4.63 1.35 -18.25
CA ILE A 20 -3.61 0.94 -19.24
C ILE A 20 -2.54 0.06 -18.57
N ALA A 21 -2.21 0.36 -17.31
CA ALA A 21 -1.30 -0.42 -16.49
C ALA A 21 -1.83 -0.55 -15.06
N GLY A 22 -1.70 -1.75 -14.49
CA GLY A 22 -2.00 -2.04 -13.09
C GLY A 22 -0.74 -2.49 -12.37
N ILE A 23 -0.40 -1.82 -11.27
CA ILE A 23 0.75 -2.13 -10.42
C ILE A 23 0.23 -2.60 -9.06
N ARG A 24 0.76 -3.72 -8.57
CA ARG A 24 0.52 -4.19 -7.21
C ARG A 24 1.81 -4.14 -6.41
N ILE A 25 1.79 -3.41 -5.30
CA ILE A 25 2.91 -3.29 -4.36
C ILE A 25 2.54 -4.05 -3.09
N ILE A 26 3.34 -5.06 -2.74
CA ILE A 26 3.16 -5.84 -1.52
C ILE A 26 4.17 -5.37 -0.48
N CYS A 27 3.67 -4.90 0.65
CA CYS A 27 4.42 -4.40 1.79
C CYS A 27 4.42 -5.44 2.93
N SER A 28 5.39 -5.31 3.84
CA SER A 28 5.44 -6.15 5.03
C SER A 28 4.40 -5.72 6.07
N PHE A 29 4.26 -4.41 6.28
CA PHE A 29 3.35 -3.87 7.29
C PHE A 29 2.42 -2.79 6.73
N THR A 30 1.40 -2.42 7.51
CA THR A 30 0.45 -1.37 7.12
C THR A 30 1.11 0.01 7.11
N SER A 31 2.06 0.31 8.02
CA SER A 31 2.83 1.57 7.97
C SER A 31 3.68 1.72 6.70
N ASP A 32 4.20 0.62 6.16
CA ASP A 32 4.97 0.62 4.90
C ASP A 32 4.08 1.02 3.72
N ILE A 33 2.81 0.60 3.70
CA ILE A 33 1.84 0.98 2.67
C ILE A 33 1.73 2.51 2.62
N TYR A 34 1.53 3.14 3.77
CA TYR A 34 1.40 4.59 3.86
C TYR A 34 2.70 5.30 3.49
N SER A 35 3.86 4.75 3.89
CA SER A 35 5.17 5.27 3.52
C SER A 35 5.39 5.26 2.01
N VAL A 36 5.12 4.13 1.35
CA VAL A 36 5.23 4.00 -0.12
C VAL A 36 4.24 4.92 -0.82
N SER A 37 2.99 4.98 -0.37
CA SER A 37 1.98 5.87 -0.96
C SER A 37 2.43 7.33 -0.91
N LYS A 38 2.95 7.78 0.24
CA LYS A 38 3.48 9.14 0.42
C LYS A 38 4.67 9.41 -0.50
N MET A 39 5.56 8.43 -0.67
CA MET A 39 6.69 8.56 -1.60
C MET A 39 6.22 8.72 -3.05
N LEU A 40 5.18 8.00 -3.48
CA LEU A 40 4.61 8.13 -4.82
C LEU A 40 3.93 9.49 -5.02
N VAL A 41 3.09 9.92 -4.08
CA VAL A 41 2.36 11.21 -4.16
C VAL A 41 3.31 12.41 -4.17
N ASN A 42 4.50 12.30 -3.56
CA ASN A 42 5.46 13.40 -3.51
C ASN A 42 6.33 13.55 -4.77
N GLN A 43 6.20 12.67 -5.77
CA GLN A 43 6.94 12.79 -7.02
C GLN A 43 6.38 13.94 -7.87
N ARG A 44 7.27 14.76 -8.46
CA ARG A 44 6.86 16.00 -9.15
C ARG A 44 6.13 15.75 -10.47
N ASP A 45 6.38 14.59 -11.06
CA ASP A 45 5.89 14.12 -12.34
C ASP A 45 4.71 13.16 -12.21
N ILE A 46 4.15 13.00 -11.00
CA ILE A 46 2.96 12.18 -10.73
C ILE A 46 1.80 13.08 -10.32
N GLU A 47 0.67 12.93 -11.00
CA GLU A 47 -0.61 13.51 -10.60
C GLU A 47 -1.50 12.42 -9.98
N VAL A 48 -2.00 12.65 -8.77
CA VAL A 48 -2.95 11.72 -8.11
C VAL A 48 -4.37 12.05 -8.58
N VAL A 49 -4.94 11.17 -9.38
CA VAL A 49 -6.29 11.33 -9.94
C VAL A 49 -7.34 10.81 -8.95
N GLU A 50 -7.05 9.69 -8.29
CA GLU A 50 -7.93 9.09 -7.31
C GLU A 50 -7.14 8.48 -6.15
N TYR A 51 -7.66 8.60 -4.94
CA TYR A 51 -7.09 7.99 -3.73
C TYR A 51 -8.21 7.40 -2.88
N LYS A 52 -8.20 6.07 -2.71
CA LYS A 52 -9.22 5.30 -2.00
C LYS A 52 -8.56 4.42 -0.95
N ASP A 53 -8.76 4.78 0.31
CA ASP A 53 -8.21 4.05 1.46
C ASP A 53 -9.23 3.04 2.01
N TYR A 54 -9.17 1.81 1.48
CA TYR A 54 -9.95 0.69 2.00
C TYR A 54 -9.28 0.00 3.19
N ILE A 55 -8.12 0.45 3.66
CA ILE A 55 -7.53 -0.02 4.91
C ILE A 55 -8.24 0.69 6.06
N LYS A 56 -8.36 2.03 5.96
CA LYS A 56 -9.10 2.85 6.93
C LYS A 56 -10.60 2.63 6.88
N ASN A 57 -11.18 2.47 5.68
CA ASN A 57 -12.60 2.21 5.49
C ASN A 57 -12.80 0.94 4.64
N PRO A 58 -12.70 -0.26 5.24
CA PRO A 58 -12.87 -1.52 4.52
C PRO A 58 -14.23 -1.61 3.83
N LYS A 59 -14.28 -2.34 2.72
CA LYS A 59 -15.57 -2.63 2.06
C LYS A 59 -16.43 -3.53 2.95
N PRO A 60 -17.77 -3.58 2.76
CA PRO A 60 -18.66 -4.40 3.57
C PRO A 60 -18.30 -5.90 3.63
N ASN A 61 -17.65 -6.43 2.58
CA ASN A 61 -17.19 -7.82 2.52
C ASN A 61 -15.88 -8.07 3.27
N GLY A 62 -15.26 -7.07 3.89
CA GLY A 62 -13.96 -7.19 4.57
C GLY A 62 -12.74 -6.86 3.71
N TYR A 63 -12.95 -6.51 2.43
CA TYR A 63 -11.84 -6.17 1.54
C TYR A 63 -11.07 -4.92 1.99
N GLN A 64 -9.74 -5.05 2.02
CA GLN A 64 -8.78 -3.99 2.36
C GLN A 64 -7.66 -3.88 1.32
N SER A 65 -7.30 -2.65 0.99
CA SER A 65 -6.20 -2.27 0.10
C SER A 65 -6.12 -0.74 0.06
N LEU A 66 -4.94 -0.18 -0.20
CA LEU A 66 -4.86 1.21 -0.63
C LEU A 66 -4.89 1.28 -2.16
N HIS A 67 -5.83 2.03 -2.72
CA HIS A 67 -6.05 2.17 -4.15
C HIS A 67 -5.74 3.59 -4.61
N MET A 68 -4.93 3.73 -5.64
CA MET A 68 -4.56 5.01 -6.24
C MET A 68 -4.67 4.92 -7.75
N ILE A 69 -5.26 5.94 -8.38
CA ILE A 69 -5.15 6.15 -9.82
C ILE A 69 -4.16 7.29 -10.02
N LEU A 70 -3.06 6.98 -10.68
CA LEU A 70 -1.98 7.92 -10.96
C LEU A 70 -1.97 8.28 -12.43
N LYS A 71 -1.66 9.53 -12.74
CA LYS A 71 -1.46 10.03 -14.08
C LYS A 71 0.00 10.43 -14.23
N ILE A 72 0.70 9.80 -15.18
CA ILE A 72 2.15 9.93 -15.38
C ILE A 72 2.48 10.23 -16.85
N PRO A 73 3.51 11.04 -17.14
CA PRO A 73 3.98 11.27 -18.50
C PRO A 73 4.81 10.08 -19.00
N VAL A 74 4.43 9.52 -20.14
CA VAL A 74 5.16 8.48 -20.86
C VAL A 74 5.81 9.12 -22.10
N PHE A 75 7.13 9.14 -22.11
CA PHE A 75 7.92 9.70 -23.20
C PHE A 75 8.10 8.63 -24.30
N MET A 76 7.52 8.88 -25.48
CA MET A 76 7.70 8.08 -26.68
C MET A 76 8.67 8.79 -27.65
N SER A 77 9.10 8.09 -28.71
CA SER A 77 10.08 8.63 -29.67
C SER A 77 9.65 9.92 -30.39
N ASP A 78 8.35 10.14 -30.51
CA ASP A 78 7.74 11.24 -31.28
C ASP A 78 6.87 12.19 -30.43
N ARG A 79 6.50 11.80 -29.20
CA ARG A 79 5.57 12.55 -28.36
C ARG A 79 5.64 12.15 -26.89
N VAL A 80 4.98 12.94 -26.04
CA VAL A 80 4.70 12.58 -24.64
C VAL A 80 3.21 12.31 -24.52
N GLU A 81 2.84 11.16 -23.94
CA GLU A 81 1.45 10.81 -23.64
C GLU A 81 1.24 10.72 -22.13
N GLU A 82 0.12 11.24 -21.64
CA GLU A 82 -0.27 11.04 -20.25
C GLU A 82 -0.97 9.68 -20.11
N ALA A 83 -0.43 8.80 -19.27
CA ALA A 83 -0.97 7.48 -19.01
C ALA A 83 -1.56 7.39 -17.61
N PHE A 84 -2.69 6.68 -17.48
CA PHE A 84 -3.29 6.35 -16.20
C PHE A 84 -2.81 4.97 -15.72
N VAL A 85 -2.41 4.90 -14.46
CA VAL A 85 -1.90 3.70 -13.81
C VAL A 85 -2.68 3.46 -12.52
N GLU A 86 -3.31 2.30 -12.41
CA GLU A 86 -3.91 1.84 -11.15
C GLU A 86 -2.82 1.25 -10.27
N VAL A 87 -2.62 1.80 -9.07
CA VAL A 87 -1.69 1.28 -8.07
C VAL A 87 -2.50 0.74 -6.89
N GLN A 88 -2.28 -0.53 -6.58
CA GLN A 88 -2.84 -1.20 -5.41
C GLN A 88 -1.71 -1.55 -4.45
N ILE A 89 -1.73 -0.99 -3.25
CA ILE A 89 -0.74 -1.25 -2.20
C ILE A 89 -1.41 -2.05 -1.08
N ARG A 90 -0.78 -3.16 -0.68
CA ARG A 90 -1.34 -4.15 0.26
C ARG A 90 -0.27 -4.77 1.14
N THR A 91 -0.65 -5.32 2.30
CA THR A 91 0.21 -6.27 3.00
C THR A 91 0.05 -7.68 2.41
N ILE A 92 0.96 -8.58 2.79
CA ILE A 92 0.84 -10.00 2.43
C ILE A 92 -0.49 -10.58 2.93
N ALA A 93 -0.92 -10.18 4.13
CA ALA A 93 -2.17 -10.60 4.76
C ALA A 93 -3.40 -10.18 3.93
N MET A 94 -3.44 -8.91 3.50
CA MET A 94 -4.51 -8.37 2.64
C MET A 94 -4.54 -9.09 1.27
N GLU A 95 -3.37 -9.31 0.66
CA GLU A 95 -3.28 -10.02 -0.63
C GLU A 95 -3.74 -11.47 -0.51
N PHE A 96 -3.35 -12.15 0.57
CA PHE A 96 -3.80 -13.50 0.85
C PHE A 96 -5.32 -13.59 0.92
N TRP A 97 -5.95 -12.75 1.75
CA TRP A 97 -7.40 -12.73 1.88
C TRP A 97 -8.10 -12.39 0.55
N ALA A 98 -7.65 -11.33 -0.13
CA ALA A 98 -8.25 -10.90 -1.39
C ALA A 98 -8.12 -11.96 -2.50
N SER A 99 -7.00 -12.68 -2.55
CA SER A 99 -6.80 -13.77 -3.50
C SER A 99 -7.76 -14.94 -3.27
N LEU A 100 -8.06 -15.25 -2.01
CA LEU A 100 -9.00 -16.30 -1.64
C LEU A 100 -10.43 -15.90 -1.97
N GLU A 101 -10.84 -14.70 -1.57
CA GLU A 101 -12.17 -14.15 -1.88
C GLU A 101 -12.41 -14.15 -3.38
N HIS A 102 -11.48 -13.61 -4.16
CA HIS A 102 -11.59 -13.56 -5.62
C HIS A 102 -11.69 -14.96 -6.23
N LYS A 103 -10.93 -15.93 -5.72
CA LYS A 103 -10.98 -17.32 -6.20
C LYS A 103 -12.32 -18.00 -5.90
N ILE A 104 -12.95 -17.68 -4.77
CA ILE A 104 -14.28 -18.18 -4.40
C ILE A 104 -15.32 -17.57 -5.35
N TYR A 105 -15.36 -16.23 -5.47
CA TYR A 105 -16.31 -15.53 -6.35
C TYR A 105 -16.13 -15.89 -7.82
N TYR A 106 -14.91 -16.15 -8.29
CA TYR A 106 -14.66 -16.54 -9.67
C TYR A 106 -15.12 -17.96 -10.01
N LYS A 107 -14.99 -18.91 -9.07
CA LYS A 107 -15.37 -20.31 -9.32
C LYS A 107 -16.86 -20.58 -9.07
N TYR A 108 -17.52 -19.76 -8.27
CA TYR A 108 -18.91 -19.94 -7.89
C TYR A 108 -19.80 -19.10 -8.81
N ASP A 109 -20.32 -19.71 -9.87
CA ASP A 109 -21.18 -19.07 -10.89
C ASP A 109 -22.62 -18.76 -10.38
N LYS A 110 -22.82 -18.83 -9.06
CA LYS A 110 -24.08 -18.62 -8.33
C LYS A 110 -23.85 -17.64 -7.19
N GLU A 111 -24.94 -17.10 -6.64
CA GLU A 111 -24.85 -16.29 -5.42
C GLU A 111 -24.20 -17.09 -4.28
N ILE A 112 -23.19 -16.48 -3.66
CA ILE A 112 -22.51 -17.04 -2.51
C ILE A 112 -23.45 -17.01 -1.30
N PRO A 113 -23.61 -18.14 -0.57
CA PRO A 113 -24.41 -18.19 0.65
C PRO A 113 -23.97 -17.14 1.69
N GLU A 114 -24.94 -16.55 2.39
CA GLU A 114 -24.67 -15.42 3.30
C GLU A 114 -23.76 -15.82 4.48
N ASN A 115 -23.88 -17.05 4.97
CA ASN A 115 -22.99 -17.57 6.00
C ASN A 115 -21.52 -17.56 5.55
N LEU A 116 -21.23 -17.93 4.30
CA LEU A 116 -19.86 -17.91 3.78
C LEU A 116 -19.32 -16.49 3.60
N LYS A 117 -20.19 -15.52 3.27
CA LYS A 117 -19.78 -14.10 3.23
C LYS A 117 -19.41 -13.60 4.62
N ASN A 118 -20.17 -13.98 5.64
CA ASN A 118 -19.87 -13.65 7.03
C ASN A 118 -18.56 -14.30 7.47
N ASP A 119 -18.35 -15.58 7.17
CA ASP A 119 -17.10 -16.28 7.50
C ASP A 119 -15.88 -15.62 6.83
N LEU A 120 -16.01 -15.19 5.56
CA LEU A 120 -14.95 -14.48 4.84
C LEU A 120 -14.66 -13.12 5.49
N LYS A 121 -15.69 -12.38 5.86
CA LYS A 121 -15.53 -11.09 6.53
C LYS A 121 -14.85 -11.27 7.89
N ASP A 122 -15.30 -12.21 8.70
CA ASP A 122 -14.71 -12.52 10.01
C ASP A 122 -13.24 -12.93 9.87
N ALA A 123 -12.90 -13.68 8.83
CA ALA A 123 -11.50 -13.99 8.51
C ALA A 123 -10.68 -12.75 8.15
N ALA A 124 -11.26 -11.79 7.42
CA ALA A 124 -10.60 -10.52 7.09
C ALA A 124 -10.26 -9.71 8.36
N ASP A 125 -11.21 -9.65 9.27
CA ASP A 125 -11.06 -8.93 10.54
C ASP A 125 -9.98 -9.57 11.43
N GLN A 126 -9.95 -10.91 11.49
CA GLN A 126 -8.91 -11.64 12.22
C GLN A 126 -7.51 -11.46 11.60
N ILE A 127 -7.41 -11.50 10.27
CA ILE A 127 -6.16 -11.27 9.55
C ILE A 127 -5.65 -9.85 9.84
N SER A 128 -6.53 -8.86 9.81
CA SER A 128 -6.19 -7.47 10.13
C SER A 128 -5.59 -7.32 11.53
N GLN A 129 -6.20 -7.97 12.52
CA GLN A 129 -5.71 -7.95 13.91
C GLN A 129 -4.35 -8.64 14.04
N LEU A 130 -4.16 -9.75 13.34
CA LEU A 130 -2.89 -10.47 13.34
C LEU A 130 -1.78 -9.64 12.69
N ASP A 131 -2.06 -9.01 11.56
CA ASP A 131 -1.11 -8.16 10.82
C ASP A 131 -0.67 -6.98 11.69
N TYR A 132 -1.62 -6.30 12.34
CA TYR A 132 -1.34 -5.24 13.31
C TYR A 132 -0.47 -5.74 14.47
N LYS A 133 -0.78 -6.91 15.04
CA LYS A 133 0.01 -7.49 16.13
C LYS A 133 1.45 -7.79 15.70
N MET A 134 1.64 -8.32 14.49
CA MET A 134 2.97 -8.60 13.96
C MET A 134 3.77 -7.31 13.75
N GLU A 135 3.14 -6.25 13.27
CA GLU A 135 3.75 -4.92 13.17
C GLU A 135 4.19 -4.39 14.54
N GLN A 136 3.34 -4.50 15.57
CA GLN A 136 3.70 -4.07 16.93
C GLN A 136 4.90 -4.85 17.50
N ILE A 137 4.96 -6.17 17.27
CA ILE A 137 6.10 -6.99 17.68
C ILE A 137 7.38 -6.53 16.95
N HIS A 138 7.28 -6.26 15.65
CA HIS A 138 8.40 -5.79 14.86
C HIS A 138 8.92 -4.43 15.36
N MET A 139 8.03 -3.47 15.61
CA MET A 139 8.38 -2.17 16.18
C MET A 139 9.04 -2.30 17.56
N HIS A 140 8.52 -3.18 18.42
CA HIS A 140 9.10 -3.42 19.73
C HIS A 140 10.52 -3.98 19.64
N MET A 141 10.76 -4.95 18.75
CA MET A 141 12.10 -5.50 18.51
C MET A 141 13.08 -4.47 17.97
N GLN A 142 12.64 -3.57 17.08
CA GLN A 142 13.48 -2.48 16.57
C GLN A 142 13.87 -1.51 17.69
N LYS A 143 12.92 -1.16 18.56
CA LYS A 143 13.19 -0.29 19.73
C LYS A 143 14.22 -0.92 20.69
N LEU A 144 14.06 -2.20 21.00
CA LEU A 144 15.00 -2.93 21.87
C LEU A 144 16.41 -2.99 21.27
N LYS A 145 16.53 -3.23 19.96
CA LYS A 145 17.83 -3.18 19.27
C LYS A 145 18.47 -1.81 19.41
N PHE A 146 17.72 -0.75 19.14
CA PHE A 146 18.22 0.62 19.26
C PHE A 146 18.68 0.98 20.67
N GLU A 147 17.93 0.60 21.70
CA GLU A 147 18.31 0.82 23.11
C GLU A 147 19.58 0.06 23.49
N ASN A 148 19.76 -1.15 22.97
CA ASN A 148 20.98 -1.93 23.18
C ASN A 148 22.17 -1.30 22.43
N ASP A 149 22.00 -0.95 21.16
CA ASP A 149 23.04 -0.32 20.34
C ASP A 149 23.47 1.04 20.93
N SER A 150 22.52 1.85 21.40
CA SER A 150 22.79 3.12 22.09
C SER A 150 23.53 2.93 23.42
N LYS A 151 23.34 1.80 24.12
CA LYS A 151 24.13 1.46 25.32
C LYS A 151 25.55 1.05 24.95
N TYR A 152 25.76 0.30 23.87
CA TYR A 152 27.09 -0.06 23.39
C TYR A 152 27.86 1.15 22.84
N GLN A 153 27.17 2.09 22.20
CA GLN A 153 27.78 3.30 21.64
C GLN A 153 28.18 4.33 22.71
N ASN A 154 27.51 4.34 23.86
CA ASN A 154 27.98 5.09 25.03
C ASN A 154 29.21 4.44 25.72
N CYS A 155 29.51 3.17 25.44
CA CYS A 155 30.71 2.48 25.94
C CYS A 155 31.93 2.62 24.99
N GLU A 156 31.73 2.91 23.71
CA GLU A 156 32.79 3.11 22.72
C GLU A 156 32.71 4.51 22.11
N ILE A 157 33.22 5.51 22.84
CA ILE A 157 33.52 6.82 22.24
C ILE A 157 34.88 6.70 21.53
N THR A 158 34.85 6.49 20.21
CA THR A 158 35.96 6.85 19.31
C THR A 158 35.42 7.52 18.05
N GLU A 159 36.22 8.44 17.52
CA GLU A 159 35.93 9.51 16.55
C GLU A 159 35.31 9.05 15.21
N ASP A 160 33.99 8.90 15.12
CA ASP A 160 33.24 8.93 13.84
C ASP A 160 31.83 9.53 14.05
N ASP A 161 31.85 10.73 14.61
CA ASP A 161 30.72 11.37 15.30
C ASP A 161 29.70 12.03 14.35
N GLU A 162 30.01 12.20 13.05
CA GLU A 162 29.10 12.86 12.08
C GLU A 162 28.08 11.91 11.45
N PHE A 163 28.48 10.68 11.09
CA PHE A 163 27.57 9.71 10.48
C PHE A 163 26.52 9.22 11.49
N GLN A 164 26.93 9.05 12.76
CA GLN A 164 26.04 8.70 13.85
C GLN A 164 25.05 9.83 14.17
N LYS A 165 25.50 11.09 14.13
CA LYS A 165 24.61 12.26 14.27
C LYS A 165 23.61 12.36 13.13
N LEU A 166 24.00 12.12 11.89
CA LEU A 166 23.07 12.11 10.75
C LEU A 166 22.03 10.99 10.89
N THR A 167 22.47 9.79 11.28
CA THR A 167 21.58 8.63 11.45
C THR A 167 20.57 8.89 12.57
N ASN A 168 21.03 9.38 13.72
CA ASN A 168 20.16 9.74 14.85
C ASN A 168 19.22 10.91 14.52
N LYS A 169 19.67 11.88 13.70
CA LYS A 169 18.83 12.99 13.22
C LYS A 169 17.72 12.48 12.29
N TYR A 170 18.03 11.62 11.32
CA TYR A 170 17.02 11.03 10.43
C TYR A 170 16.01 10.17 11.21
N ILE A 171 16.49 9.40 12.18
CA ILE A 171 15.67 8.52 13.01
C ILE A 171 14.75 9.33 13.94
N SER A 172 15.25 10.37 14.60
CA SER A 172 14.41 11.26 15.41
C SER A 172 13.33 11.96 14.59
N MET A 173 13.60 12.25 13.31
CA MET A 173 12.64 12.87 12.39
C MET A 173 11.52 11.90 11.94
N LEU A 174 11.81 10.59 11.90
CA LEU A 174 10.81 9.54 11.63
C LEU A 174 9.89 9.30 12.83
N PHE A 175 10.41 9.43 14.06
CA PHE A 175 9.66 9.15 15.29
C PHE A 175 9.04 10.38 15.98
N SER A 176 9.34 11.61 15.54
CA SER A 176 8.73 12.84 16.09
C SER A 176 7.41 13.25 15.43
N ASN A 177 6.99 12.59 14.34
CA ASN A 177 5.71 12.86 13.68
C ASN A 177 4.55 11.94 14.12
N SER A 178 4.72 11.18 15.22
CA SER A 178 3.70 10.27 15.74
C SER A 178 3.01 10.77 17.02
N ILE A 179 3.31 12.01 17.44
CA ILE A 179 2.66 12.66 18.58
C ILE A 179 2.36 14.10 18.14
N ASP A 180 1.29 14.26 17.36
CA ASP A 180 0.34 15.38 17.47
C ASP A 180 -0.75 15.21 16.41
N SER A 181 -2.01 15.29 16.88
CA SER A 181 -3.32 15.20 16.20
C SER A 181 -3.84 13.84 15.73
#